data_AF-A0A950C1L0-F1
#
_entry.id   AF-A0A950C1L0-F1
#
_cell.length_a   1.000
_cell.length_b   1.000
_cell.length_c   1.000
_cell.angle_alpha   90.00
_cell.angle_beta   90.00
_cell.angle_gamma   90.00
#
_symmetry.space_group_name_H-M   'P 1'
#
loop_
_entity.id
_entity.type
_entity.pdbx_description
1 polymer ?
#
loop_
_entity_poly.entity_id
_entity_poly.type
_entity_poly.pdbx_seq_one_letter_code
_entity_poly.pdbx_strand_id
1 'polypeptide(L)' 'MSEAAEELIPVRALNQVTYCPRLYYLEYVEAVMPTNEYVEDGRFQHRRVNDPALASRTRKEGDALRTRS' A
#
# COMPACT_ATOMS: atom_id res chain seq x y z
N MET A 1 -7.51 -19.60 27.30
CA MET A 1 -7.87 -19.52 25.86
C MET A 1 -7.24 -18.24 25.37
N SER A 2 -6.18 -18.33 24.57
CA SER A 2 -5.54 -17.15 24.00
C SER A 2 -6.59 -16.43 23.18
N GLU A 3 -6.77 -15.14 23.45
CA GLU A 3 -7.46 -14.23 22.54
C GLU A 3 -6.61 -14.21 21.27
N ALA A 4 -6.96 -15.07 20.31
CA ALA A 4 -6.34 -15.01 18.99
C ALA A 4 -6.73 -13.64 18.46
N ALA A 5 -5.79 -12.71 18.46
CA ALA A 5 -5.98 -11.41 17.84
C ALA A 5 -6.57 -11.68 16.46
N GLU A 6 -7.81 -11.26 16.25
CA GLU A 6 -8.51 -11.51 14.99
C GLU A 6 -7.61 -11.09 13.85
N GLU A 7 -7.28 -12.03 12.97
CA GLU A 7 -6.38 -11.76 11.86
C GLU A 7 -7.07 -10.79 10.91
N LEU A 8 -6.68 -9.52 10.99
CA LEU A 8 -7.29 -8.46 10.21
C LEU A 8 -6.94 -8.65 8.73
N ILE A 9 -7.98 -8.75 7.90
CA ILE A 9 -7.82 -8.81 6.46
C ILE A 9 -7.68 -7.38 5.91
N PRO A 10 -6.67 -7.09 5.07
CA PRO A 10 -6.52 -5.78 4.47
C PRO A 10 -7.69 -5.49 3.51
N VAL A 11 -8.14 -4.23 3.51
CA VAL A 11 -9.27 -3.77 2.67
C VAL A 11 -9.07 -4.11 1.19
N ARG A 12 -7.83 -4.08 0.68
CA ARG A 12 -7.51 -4.49 -0.70
C ARG A 12 -7.93 -5.94 -0.99
N ALA A 13 -7.74 -6.86 -0.05
CA ALA A 13 -8.06 -8.26 -0.24
C ALA A 13 -9.58 -8.50 -0.31
N LEU A 14 -10.38 -7.69 0.40
CA LEU A 14 -11.83 -7.66 0.26
C LEU A 14 -12.27 -7.25 -1.15
N ASN A 15 -11.58 -6.28 -1.77
CA ASN A 15 -11.86 -5.89 -3.16
C ASN A 15 -11.45 -7.00 -4.15
N GLN A 16 -10.36 -7.73 -3.88
CA GLN A 16 -9.93 -8.83 -4.75
C GLN A 16 -10.92 -10.01 -4.71
N VAL A 17 -11.39 -10.41 -3.53
CA VAL A 17 -12.29 -11.59 -3.42
C VAL A 17 -13.67 -11.32 -4.04
N THR A 18 -14.16 -10.09 -3.92
CA THR A 18 -15.43 -9.67 -4.56
C THR A 18 -15.31 -9.60 -6.07
N TYR A 19 -14.14 -9.23 -6.60
CA TYR A 19 -13.87 -9.22 -8.04
C TYR A 19 -13.60 -10.61 -8.62
N CYS A 20 -12.67 -11.36 -8.03
CA CYS A 20 -12.28 -12.70 -8.46
C CYS A 20 -11.67 -13.50 -7.29
N PRO A 21 -12.34 -14.57 -6.81
CA PRO A 21 -11.81 -15.41 -5.72
C PRO A 21 -10.44 -16.04 -6.02
N ARG A 22 -10.19 -16.36 -7.29
CA ARG A 22 -8.89 -16.90 -7.72
C ARG A 22 -7.77 -15.86 -7.60
N LEU A 23 -8.03 -14.60 -7.95
CA LEU A 23 -7.05 -13.52 -7.81
C LEU A 23 -6.72 -13.27 -6.34
N TYR A 24 -7.74 -13.24 -5.48
CA TYR A 24 -7.55 -13.17 -4.02
C TYR A 24 -6.64 -14.28 -3.51
N TYR A 25 -6.89 -15.53 -3.91
CA TYR A 25 -6.07 -16.65 -3.48
C TYR A 25 -4.60 -16.49 -3.87
N LEU A 26 -4.33 -16.13 -5.14
CA LEU A 26 -2.96 -15.95 -5.62
C LEU A 26 -2.26 -14.76 -4.94
N GLU A 27 -2.88 -13.57 -4.94
CA GLU A 27 -2.20 -12.34 -4.49
C GLU A 27 -2.15 -12.18 -2.96
N TYR A 28 -3.17 -12.65 -2.23
CA TYR A 28 -3.25 -12.49 -0.78
C TYR A 28 -2.85 -13.75 -0.02
N VAL A 29 -3.42 -14.91 -0.37
CA VAL A 29 -3.15 -16.16 0.37
C VAL A 29 -1.78 -16.74 0.03
N GLU A 30 -1.43 -16.80 -1.26
CA GLU A 30 -0.12 -17.31 -1.72
C GLU A 30 0.95 -16.20 -1.85
N ALA A 31 0.58 -14.93 -1.65
CA ALA A 31 1.46 -13.77 -1.80
C ALA A 31 2.17 -13.68 -3.17
N VAL A 32 1.53 -14.17 -4.23
CA VAL A 32 2.04 -14.18 -5.61
C VAL A 32 1.59 -12.91 -6.32
N MET A 33 2.44 -11.88 -6.30
CA MET A 33 2.25 -10.66 -7.09
C MET A 33 3.56 -10.27 -7.77
N PRO A 34 3.62 -10.24 -9.12
CA PRO A 34 4.82 -9.78 -9.82
C PRO A 34 5.05 -8.29 -9.57
N THR A 35 6.31 -7.92 -9.36
CA THR A 35 6.71 -6.51 -9.29
C THR A 35 6.93 -5.99 -10.71
N ASN A 36 6.26 -4.89 -11.05
CA ASN A 36 6.41 -4.20 -12.34
C ASN A 36 6.89 -2.75 -12.13
N GLU A 37 7.16 -2.04 -13.22
CA GLU A 37 7.67 -0.66 -13.18
C GLU A 37 6.75 0.31 -12.41
N TYR A 38 5.43 0.12 -12.47
CA TYR A 38 4.46 0.95 -11.76
C TYR A 38 4.45 0.69 -10.25
N VAL A 39 4.62 -0.57 -9.85
CA VAL A 39 4.77 -0.93 -8.43
C VAL A 39 6.05 -0.32 -7.86
N GLU A 40 7.15 -0.37 -8.61
CA GLU A 40 8.43 0.22 -8.19
C GLU A 40 8.39 1.74 -8.12
N ASP A 41 7.83 2.42 -9.12
CA ASP A 41 7.65 3.88 -9.07
C ASP A 41 6.75 4.27 -7.89
N GLY A 42 5.62 3.58 -7.69
CA GLY A 42 4.74 3.82 -6.54
C GLY A 42 5.45 3.67 -5.19
N ARG A 43 6.25 2.62 -5.02
CA ARG A 43 7.11 2.43 -3.82
C ARG A 43 8.09 3.59 -3.66
N PHE A 44 8.75 3.99 -4.75
CA PHE A 44 9.68 5.11 -4.73
C PHE A 44 8.96 6.39 -4.30
N GLN A 45 7.85 6.77 -4.93
CA GLN A 45 7.12 8.00 -4.59
C GLN A 45 6.62 7.99 -3.14
N HIS A 46 6.13 6.85 -2.64
CA HIS A 46 5.56 6.75 -1.29
C HIS A 46 6.62 6.58 -0.19
N ARG A 47 7.88 6.30 -0.53
CA ARG A 47 8.96 6.02 0.44
C ARG A 47 9.05 7.02 1.60
N ARG A 48 8.83 8.31 1.32
CA ARG A 48 8.95 9.38 2.31
C ARG A 48 7.77 9.41 3.28
N VAL A 49 6.56 9.15 2.79
CA VAL A 49 5.35 9.12 3.62
C VAL A 49 5.30 7.85 4.45
N ASN A 50 5.81 6.75 3.89
CA ASN A 50 5.89 5.46 4.58
C ASN A 50 7.01 5.41 5.64
N ASP A 51 7.98 6.33 5.59
CA ASP A 51 9.02 6.44 6.61
C ASP A 51 8.42 7.04 7.91
N PRO A 52 8.42 6.31 9.04
CA PRO A 52 7.83 6.78 10.29
C PRO A 52 8.43 8.11 10.79
N ALA A 53 9.70 8.38 10.50
CA ALA A 53 10.39 9.59 10.93
C ALA A 53 10.01 10.82 10.07
N LEU A 54 9.47 10.59 8.88
CA LEU A 54 9.16 11.62 7.89
C LEU A 54 7.65 11.77 7.62
N ALA A 55 6.82 10.80 8.02
CA ALA A 55 5.38 10.77 7.81
C ALA A 55 4.66 12.05 8.30
N SER A 56 5.07 12.58 9.46
CA SER A 56 4.48 13.78 10.08
C SER A 56 5.22 15.08 9.75
N ARG A 57 6.29 15.01 8.95
CA ARG A 57 7.08 16.19 8.58
C ARG A 57 6.50 16.83 7.33
N THR A 58 5.85 17.97 7.51
CA THR A 58 5.48 18.85 6.40
C THR A 58 6.75 19.25 5.64
N ARG A 59 6.73 19.12 4.30
CA ARG A 59 7.82 19.61 3.45
C ARG A 59 8.01 21.10 3.77
N LYS A 60 9.24 21.54 4.07
CA LYS A 60 9.53 22.99 4.12
C LYS A 60 9.19 23.55 2.75
N GLU A 61 8.18 24.41 2.71
CA GLU A 61 7.62 25.04 1.52
C GLU A 61 8.60 26.11 1.02
N GLY A 62 9.71 25.65 0.42
CA GLY A 62 10.71 26.48 -0.25
C GLY A 62 10.78 26.25 -1.76
N ASP A 63 10.45 25.03 -2.23
CA ASP A 63 10.61 24.60 -3.64
C ASP A 63 9.37 23.87 -4.19
N ALA A 64 8.17 24.22 -3.72
CA ALA A 64 6.93 23.69 -4.26
C ALA A 64 6.31 24.72 -5.21
N LEU A 65 6.62 24.62 -6.52
CA LEU A 65 5.76 25.22 -7.54
C LEU A 65 4.39 24.55 -7.43
N ARG A 66 3.40 25.27 -6.90
CA ARG A 66 2.00 24.88 -7.00
C ARG A 66 1.56 25.04 -8.46
N THR A 67 1.86 24.06 -9.29
CA THR A 67 1.17 23.88 -10.56
C THR A 67 -0.17 23.22 -10.26
N ARG A 68 -1.21 24.06 -10.32
CA ARG A 68 -2.60 23.63 -10.44
C ARG A 68 -2.79 23.15 -11.89
N SER A 69 -2.77 21.84 -12.07
CA SER A 69 -3.30 21.13 -13.23
C SER A 69 -4.29 20.11 -12.71
#